data_AF-A0A946XJY2-F1
#
_entry.id   AF-A0A946XJY2-F1
#
_cell.length_a   1.000
_cell.length_b   1.000
_cell.length_c   1.000
_cell.angle_alpha   90.00
_cell.angle_beta   90.00
_cell.angle_gamma   90.00
#
_symmetry.space_group_name_H-M   'P 1'
#
loop_
_entity.id
_entity.type
_entity.pdbx_description
1 polymer ?
#
loop_
_entity_poly.entity_id
_entity_poly.type
_entity_poly.pdbx_seq_one_letter_code
_entity_poly.pdbx_strand_id
1 'polypeptide(L)'
;MKQICARKECNDIVTKGPSTKVFCSRRCSDLNKKKRKRLARQNELGNAECKYCGSQFNKKHSQNIFCSKSCQIQNTTRTTRDTEKCKQARRDLLLLRRIDHIKFTIKYKLDTGCQICGYSKNPHAMDFHHVVGEKEFLISQGCTVPIPQLIAEIEKCAVLCSNCHRELHHPL
;
A
#
# COMPACT_ATOMS: atom_id res chain seq x y z
N MET A 1 56.52 -26.50 14.41
CA MET A 1 56.38 -25.37 15.36
C MET A 1 54.92 -25.24 15.79
N LYS A 2 54.66 -25.33 17.09
CA LYS A 2 53.34 -25.14 17.71
C LYS A 2 53.05 -23.63 17.85
N GLN A 3 51.85 -23.17 17.51
CA GLN A 3 51.43 -21.76 17.65
C GLN A 3 50.13 -21.67 18.46
N ILE A 4 49.90 -20.54 19.13
CA ILE A 4 48.65 -20.30 19.88
C ILE A 4 47.52 -19.94 18.90
N CYS A 5 46.30 -20.36 19.19
CA CYS A 5 45.12 -20.03 18.42
C CYS A 5 44.97 -18.51 18.22
N ALA A 6 44.65 -18.07 17.00
CA ALA A 6 44.47 -16.64 16.70
C ALA A 6 43.23 -16.00 17.32
N ARG A 7 42.36 -16.78 18.00
CA ARG A 7 41.29 -16.21 18.80
C ARG A 7 41.90 -15.69 20.11
N LYS A 8 41.96 -14.37 20.28
CA LYS A 8 42.60 -13.68 21.43
C LYS A 8 42.26 -14.22 22.83
N GLU A 9 41.11 -14.84 23.02
CA GLU A 9 40.63 -15.38 24.31
C GLU A 9 40.81 -16.89 24.42
N CYS A 10 41.60 -17.50 23.53
CA CYS A 10 41.81 -18.93 23.47
C CYS A 10 43.31 -19.23 23.44
N ASN A 11 43.78 -19.92 24.48
CA ASN A 11 45.20 -20.25 24.66
C ASN A 11 45.56 -21.64 24.12
N ASP A 12 44.65 -22.26 23.37
CA ASP A 12 44.86 -23.60 22.81
C ASP A 12 45.95 -23.59 21.74
N ILE A 13 46.73 -24.66 21.70
CA ILE A 13 47.87 -24.82 20.79
C ILE A 13 47.41 -25.46 19.48
N VAL A 14 47.75 -24.84 18.35
CA VAL A 14 47.50 -25.33 17.00
C VAL A 14 48.76 -25.99 16.44
N THR A 15 48.61 -27.21 15.90
CA THR A 15 49.68 -27.95 15.23
C THR A 15 49.70 -27.61 13.73
N LYS A 16 50.88 -27.24 13.19
CA LYS A 16 51.05 -26.95 11.77
C LYS A 16 50.97 -28.26 10.96
N GLY A 17 49.88 -28.45 10.21
CA GLY A 17 49.83 -29.36 9.06
C GLY A 17 50.15 -28.61 7.76
N PRO A 18 50.13 -29.29 6.59
CA PRO A 18 50.43 -28.66 5.29
C PRO A 18 49.45 -27.54 4.92
N SER A 19 48.27 -27.48 5.55
CA SER A 19 47.42 -26.29 5.59
C SER A 19 47.69 -25.49 6.86
N THR A 20 47.98 -24.19 6.71
CA THR A 20 48.20 -23.24 7.79
C THR A 20 46.92 -23.03 8.60
N LYS A 21 46.55 -23.96 9.48
CA LYS A 21 45.38 -23.80 10.37
C LYS A 21 45.70 -22.71 11.41
N VAL A 22 44.89 -21.64 11.38
CA VAL A 22 45.02 -20.44 12.24
C VAL A 22 44.17 -20.55 13.53
N PHE A 23 43.24 -21.52 13.58
CA PHE A 23 42.27 -21.70 14.68
C PHE A 23 42.26 -23.13 15.22
N CYS A 24 42.11 -23.29 16.54
CA CYS A 24 42.04 -24.59 17.25
C CYS A 24 40.89 -25.49 16.84
N SER A 25 39.75 -24.90 16.48
CA SER A 25 38.54 -25.63 16.11
C SER A 25 37.65 -24.76 15.23
N ARG A 26 36.65 -25.37 14.59
CA ARG A 26 35.59 -24.66 13.86
C ARG A 26 34.88 -23.66 14.77
N ARG A 27 34.63 -24.04 16.02
CA ARG A 27 34.08 -23.16 17.07
C ARG A 27 34.96 -21.94 17.34
N CYS A 28 36.29 -22.10 17.43
CA CYS A 28 37.24 -20.99 17.61
C CYS A 28 37.17 -19.98 16.45
N SER A 29 37.10 -20.47 15.21
CA SER A 29 36.96 -19.66 13.99
C SER A 29 35.63 -18.90 13.95
N ASP A 30 34.51 -19.57 14.22
CA ASP A 30 33.17 -18.98 14.19
C ASP A 30 32.99 -17.87 15.23
N LEU A 31 33.52 -18.06 16.43
CA LEU A 31 33.51 -17.04 17.49
C LEU A 31 34.32 -15.82 17.10
N ASN A 32 35.48 -16.00 16.44
CA ASN A 32 36.27 -14.88 15.94
C ASN A 32 35.54 -14.14 14.79
N LYS A 33 34.87 -14.87 13.89
CA LYS A 33 34.02 -14.30 12.82
C LYS A 33 32.86 -13.47 13.39
N LYS A 34 32.20 -13.95 14.45
CA LYS A 34 31.14 -13.21 15.16
C LYS A 34 31.67 -11.93 15.81
N LYS A 35 32.85 -11.97 16.47
CA LYS A 35 33.51 -10.79 17.06
C LYS A 35 33.85 -9.73 16.01
N ARG A 36 34.42 -10.14 14.87
CA ARG A 36 34.70 -9.24 13.73
C ARG A 36 33.43 -8.60 13.17
N LYS A 37 32.35 -9.36 12.98
CA LYS A 37 31.06 -8.82 12.52
C LYS A 37 30.45 -7.82 13.51
N ARG A 38 30.59 -8.05 14.82
CA ARG A 38 30.13 -7.12 15.87
C ARG A 38 30.92 -5.82 15.87
N LEU A 39 32.26 -5.90 15.76
CA LEU A 39 33.13 -4.73 15.68
C LEU A 39 32.90 -3.92 14.40
N ALA A 40 32.72 -4.58 13.25
CA ALA A 40 32.35 -3.91 12.00
C ALA A 40 31.00 -3.19 12.10
N ARG A 41 29.98 -3.82 12.70
CA ARG A 41 28.67 -3.18 12.95
C ARG A 41 28.73 -1.98 13.89
N GLN A 42 29.70 -1.93 14.81
CA GLN A 42 29.88 -0.80 15.74
C GLN A 42 30.58 0.40 15.08
N ASN A 43 31.30 0.20 13.97
CA ASN A 43 32.15 1.22 13.35
C ASN A 43 31.59 1.88 12.08
N GLU A 44 30.39 1.56 11.61
CA GLU A 44 29.92 1.98 10.27
C GLU A 44 28.59 2.73 10.23
N LEU A 45 28.40 3.76 11.08
CA LEU A 45 27.20 4.60 10.94
C LEU A 45 27.53 6.06 11.16
N GLY A 46 27.62 6.78 10.04
CA GLY A 46 27.90 8.22 10.00
C GLY A 46 26.69 9.10 10.29
N ASN A 47 26.96 10.41 10.29
CA ASN A 47 25.96 11.47 10.41
C ASN A 47 24.89 11.35 9.33
N ALA A 48 23.65 11.63 9.70
CA ALA A 48 22.51 11.65 8.80
C ALA A 48 21.56 12.79 9.15
N GLU A 49 20.77 13.20 8.16
CA GLU A 49 19.75 14.22 8.32
C GLU A 49 18.39 13.59 8.61
N CYS A 50 17.68 14.09 9.62
CA CYS A 50 16.35 13.63 9.98
C CYS A 50 15.35 14.02 8.90
N LYS A 51 14.66 13.04 8.30
CA LYS A 51 13.68 13.30 7.23
C LYS A 51 12.46 14.14 7.65
N TYR A 52 12.25 14.31 8.96
CA TYR A 52 11.14 15.09 9.50
C TYR A 52 11.52 16.55 9.81
N CYS A 53 12.59 16.75 10.59
CA CYS A 53 12.95 18.05 11.13
C CYS A 53 14.28 18.60 10.58
N GLY A 54 14.95 17.89 9.68
CA GLY A 54 16.23 18.32 9.08
C GLY A 54 17.43 18.27 10.03
N SER A 55 17.26 17.82 11.29
CA SER A 55 18.37 17.82 12.24
C SER A 55 19.41 16.74 11.92
N GLN A 56 20.69 17.07 12.09
CA GLN A 56 21.78 16.12 11.95
C GLN A 56 21.84 15.19 13.17
N PHE A 57 21.97 13.88 12.94
CA PHE A 57 22.04 12.86 13.99
C PHE A 57 22.94 11.69 13.61
N ASN A 58 23.53 11.05 14.63
CA ASN A 58 24.32 9.83 14.46
C ASN A 58 23.40 8.61 14.32
N LYS A 59 23.45 7.94 13.18
CA LYS A 59 22.67 6.71 12.96
C LYS A 59 23.16 5.60 13.88
N LYS A 60 22.24 4.92 14.58
CA LYS A 60 22.55 3.69 15.37
C LYS A 60 22.38 2.40 14.58
N HIS A 61 21.59 2.48 13.51
CA HIS A 61 21.46 1.45 12.48
C HIS A 61 21.33 2.09 11.09
N SER A 62 21.69 1.37 10.02
CA SER A 62 21.65 1.90 8.64
C SER A 62 20.23 2.32 8.22
N GLN A 63 19.22 1.62 8.75
CA GLN A 63 17.81 1.91 8.54
C GLN A 63 17.25 3.11 9.34
N ASN A 64 18.02 3.73 10.24
CA ASN A 64 17.51 4.85 11.03
C ASN A 64 17.49 6.14 10.18
N ILE A 65 16.31 6.68 9.87
CA ILE A 65 16.14 7.89 9.05
C ILE A 65 15.62 9.10 9.87
N PHE A 66 15.34 8.89 11.16
CA PHE A 66 14.80 9.90 12.07
C PHE A 66 15.70 10.07 13.29
N CYS A 67 15.85 11.31 13.77
CA CYS A 67 16.64 11.62 14.95
C CYS A 67 16.01 11.09 16.25
N SER A 68 14.69 10.90 16.28
CA SER A 68 13.95 10.41 17.45
C SER A 68 12.69 9.63 17.05
N LYS A 69 12.12 8.91 18.04
CA LYS A 69 10.83 8.25 17.87
C LYS A 69 9.70 9.25 17.65
N SER A 70 9.77 10.43 18.25
CA SER A 70 8.78 11.50 18.04
C SER A 70 8.80 11.98 16.60
N CYS A 71 9.97 12.27 16.03
CA CYS A 71 10.09 12.69 14.63
C CYS A 71 9.69 11.57 13.66
N GLN A 72 9.93 10.30 14.01
CA GLN A 72 9.41 9.17 13.23
C GLN A 72 7.86 9.16 13.21
N ILE A 73 7.22 9.35 14.37
CA ILE A 73 5.75 9.38 14.50
C ILE A 73 5.16 10.58 13.78
N GLN A 74 5.80 11.75 13.88
CA GLN A 74 5.32 12.97 13.23
C GLN A 74 5.49 12.95 11.71
N ASN A 75 6.51 12.27 11.20
CA ASN A 75 6.69 12.08 9.75
C ASN A 75 5.74 11.04 9.16
N THR A 76 5.27 10.09 9.97
CA THR A 76 4.19 9.21 9.56
C THR A 76 2.86 9.96 9.71
N THR A 77 2.38 10.60 8.63
CA THR A 77 0.95 10.98 8.51
C THR A 77 0.02 9.78 8.69
N ARG A 78 0.56 8.56 8.59
CA ARG A 78 -0.02 7.33 9.14
C ARG A 78 0.08 7.33 10.66
N THR A 79 -0.94 7.87 11.31
CA THR A 79 -1.40 7.21 12.53
C THR A 79 -1.71 5.76 12.15
N THR A 80 -0.84 4.84 12.53
CA THR A 80 -1.21 3.43 12.64
C THR A 80 -2.28 3.34 13.72
N ARG A 81 -3.53 3.56 13.36
CA ARG A 81 -4.66 3.18 14.19
C ARG A 81 -5.79 2.77 13.26
N ASP A 82 -5.74 1.50 12.87
CA ASP A 82 -6.91 0.64 12.72
C ASP A 82 -7.70 0.57 14.03
N THR A 83 -7.99 1.72 14.66
CA THR A 83 -8.97 1.77 15.74
C THR A 83 -10.33 1.56 15.09
N GLU A 84 -11.21 0.86 15.81
CA GLU A 84 -12.60 0.70 15.36
C GLU A 84 -13.26 2.05 15.05
N LYS A 85 -12.86 3.13 15.75
CA LYS A 85 -13.30 4.50 15.46
C LYS A 85 -12.91 4.99 14.05
N CYS A 86 -11.68 4.74 13.59
CA CYS A 86 -11.26 5.13 12.24
C CYS A 86 -11.90 4.25 11.16
N LYS A 87 -12.10 2.96 11.43
CA LYS A 87 -12.85 2.06 10.53
C LYS A 87 -14.30 2.48 10.42
N GLN A 88 -14.94 2.84 11.53
CA GLN A 88 -16.32 3.32 11.55
C GLN A 88 -16.48 4.61 10.76
N ALA A 89 -15.64 5.62 11.03
CA ALA A 89 -15.66 6.86 10.27
C ALA A 89 -15.48 6.64 8.76
N ARG A 90 -14.63 5.68 8.36
CA ARG A 90 -14.50 5.29 6.95
C ARG A 90 -15.77 4.65 6.38
N ARG A 91 -16.44 3.77 7.13
CA ARG A 91 -17.73 3.18 6.72
C ARG A 91 -18.80 4.26 6.58
N ASP A 92 -18.88 5.18 7.53
CA ASP A 92 -19.85 6.29 7.51
C ASP A 92 -19.63 7.19 6.29
N LEU A 93 -18.37 7.53 6.00
CA LEU A 93 -18.01 8.28 4.78
C LEU A 93 -18.37 7.53 3.49
N LEU A 94 -18.16 6.20 3.44
CA LEU A 94 -18.55 5.38 2.29
C LEU A 94 -20.07 5.31 2.13
N LEU A 95 -20.83 5.29 3.23
CA LEU A 95 -22.29 5.32 3.20
C LEU A 95 -22.81 6.65 2.66
N LEU A 96 -22.25 7.78 3.11
CA LEU A 96 -22.60 9.11 2.60
C LEU A 96 -22.33 9.22 1.09
N ARG A 97 -21.15 8.76 0.64
CA ARG A 97 -20.82 8.72 -0.79
C ARG A 97 -21.79 7.87 -1.60
N ARG A 98 -22.19 6.71 -1.07
CA ARG A 98 -23.20 5.85 -1.70
C ARG A 98 -24.55 6.56 -1.83
N ILE A 99 -24.98 7.29 -0.80
CA ILE A 99 -26.21 8.08 -0.84
C ILE A 99 -26.12 9.16 -1.92
N ASP A 100 -25.00 9.88 -2.00
CA ASP A 100 -24.80 10.92 -3.01
C ASP A 100 -24.77 10.35 -4.44
N HIS A 101 -24.13 9.20 -4.65
CA HIS A 101 -24.15 8.46 -5.91
C HIS A 101 -25.56 8.04 -6.32
N ILE A 102 -26.34 7.48 -5.39
CA ILE A 102 -27.72 7.06 -5.65
C ILE A 102 -28.58 8.28 -6.03
N LYS A 103 -28.47 9.37 -5.28
CA LYS A 103 -29.20 10.62 -5.58
C LYS A 103 -28.84 11.16 -6.95
N PHE A 104 -27.55 11.22 -7.27
CA PHE A 104 -27.06 11.70 -8.56
C PHE A 104 -27.58 10.84 -9.72
N THR A 105 -27.44 9.52 -9.63
CA THR A 105 -27.87 8.60 -10.69
C THR A 105 -29.39 8.57 -10.88
N ILE A 106 -30.16 8.65 -9.80
CA ILE A 106 -31.63 8.78 -9.88
C ILE A 106 -32.00 10.06 -10.62
N LYS A 107 -31.43 11.20 -10.21
CA LYS A 107 -31.70 12.49 -10.85
C LYS A 107 -31.33 12.45 -12.33
N TYR A 108 -30.13 11.97 -12.66
CA TYR A 108 -29.65 11.87 -14.03
C TYR A 108 -30.57 11.01 -14.91
N LYS A 109 -31.01 9.84 -14.42
CA LYS A 109 -31.94 8.98 -15.15
C LYS A 109 -33.28 9.67 -15.42
N LEU A 110 -33.86 10.31 -14.41
CA LEU A 110 -35.14 11.02 -14.54
C LEU A 110 -35.06 12.20 -15.50
N ASP A 111 -33.99 12.99 -15.40
CA ASP A 111 -33.78 14.17 -16.24
C ASP A 111 -33.51 13.78 -17.71
N THR A 112 -32.81 12.67 -17.93
CA THR A 112 -32.45 12.19 -19.29
C THR A 112 -33.58 11.44 -19.97
N GLY A 113 -34.30 10.58 -19.24
CA GLY A 113 -35.29 9.67 -19.82
C GLY A 113 -34.67 8.58 -20.70
N CYS A 114 -35.49 7.63 -21.14
CA CYS A 114 -35.08 6.62 -22.10
C CYS A 114 -34.81 7.28 -23.46
N GLN A 115 -33.61 7.13 -24.01
CA GLN A 115 -33.23 7.72 -25.29
C GLN A 115 -33.95 7.11 -26.50
N ILE A 116 -34.60 5.95 -26.34
CA ILE A 116 -35.38 5.30 -27.41
C ILE A 116 -36.87 5.68 -27.34
N CYS A 117 -37.50 5.54 -26.17
CA CYS A 117 -38.96 5.69 -26.02
C CYS A 117 -39.41 6.85 -25.13
N GLY A 118 -38.48 7.63 -24.57
CA GLY A 118 -38.77 8.78 -23.71
C GLY A 118 -39.25 8.46 -22.29
N TYR A 119 -39.35 7.18 -21.89
CA TYR A 119 -39.79 6.81 -20.54
C TYR A 119 -38.88 7.41 -19.46
N SER A 120 -39.47 8.18 -18.53
CA SER A 120 -38.75 8.86 -17.43
C SER A 120 -39.51 8.83 -16.10
N LYS A 121 -40.50 7.93 -15.93
CA LYS A 121 -41.39 7.93 -14.75
C LYS A 121 -40.81 7.25 -13.52
N ASN A 122 -39.95 6.24 -13.70
CA ASN A 122 -39.36 5.47 -12.60
C ASN A 122 -37.89 5.19 -12.88
N PRO A 123 -36.94 5.71 -12.08
CA PRO A 123 -35.50 5.51 -12.30
C PRO A 123 -35.06 4.05 -12.12
N HIS A 124 -35.84 3.21 -11.43
CA HIS A 124 -35.55 1.80 -11.25
C HIS A 124 -35.90 0.95 -12.48
N ALA A 125 -36.76 1.46 -13.38
CA ALA A 125 -37.05 0.82 -14.67
C ALA A 125 -36.12 1.30 -15.78
N MET A 126 -35.01 1.95 -15.40
CA MET A 126 -34.05 2.57 -16.30
C MET A 126 -32.65 2.05 -16.00
N ASP A 127 -31.88 1.81 -17.05
CA ASP A 127 -30.56 1.20 -17.02
C ASP A 127 -29.57 2.04 -17.84
N PHE A 128 -28.30 2.01 -17.42
CA PHE A 128 -27.20 2.58 -18.18
C PHE A 128 -26.69 1.51 -19.16
N HIS A 129 -26.92 1.75 -20.44
CA HIS A 129 -26.42 0.93 -21.53
C HIS A 129 -25.08 1.50 -22.01
N HIS A 130 -24.01 0.73 -21.91
CA HIS A 130 -22.67 1.19 -22.33
C HIS A 130 -22.58 1.26 -23.85
N VAL A 131 -22.23 2.42 -24.42
CA VAL A 131 -22.24 2.64 -25.88
C VAL A 131 -20.84 2.82 -26.46
N VAL A 132 -19.95 3.52 -25.75
CA VAL A 132 -18.64 3.92 -26.29
C VAL A 132 -17.49 3.66 -25.33
N GLY A 133 -16.32 3.34 -25.88
CA GLY A 133 -15.10 3.14 -25.12
C GLY A 133 -15.11 1.89 -24.23
N GLU A 134 -14.07 1.73 -23.43
CA GLU A 134 -13.98 0.65 -22.45
C GLU A 134 -14.70 1.02 -21.15
N LYS A 135 -15.44 0.04 -20.63
CA LYS A 135 -16.11 0.12 -19.34
C LYS A 135 -15.10 -0.11 -18.23
N GLU A 136 -14.89 0.90 -17.39
CA GLU A 136 -13.93 0.81 -16.29
C GLU A 136 -14.55 0.15 -15.06
N PHE A 137 -15.83 0.42 -14.81
CA PHE A 137 -16.55 -0.13 -13.67
C PHE A 137 -18.06 -0.18 -13.91
N LEU A 138 -18.76 -0.93 -13.06
CA LEU A 138 -20.21 -0.91 -13.03
C LEU A 138 -20.70 0.35 -12.31
N ILE A 139 -21.50 1.19 -12.98
CA ILE A 139 -22.12 2.38 -12.37
C ILE A 139 -22.90 2.02 -11.09
N SER A 140 -23.54 0.84 -11.06
CA SER A 140 -24.23 0.32 -9.87
C SER A 140 -23.30 -0.09 -8.72
N GLN A 141 -22.02 -0.37 -9.01
CA GLN A 141 -21.00 -0.75 -8.02
C GLN A 141 -20.02 0.40 -7.72
N GLY A 142 -20.11 1.53 -8.44
CA GLY A 142 -19.20 2.67 -8.36
C GLY A 142 -19.23 3.49 -7.06
N CYS A 143 -19.82 3.00 -5.97
CA CYS A 143 -19.95 3.72 -4.69
C CYS A 143 -18.60 4.10 -4.04
N THR A 144 -17.49 3.56 -4.55
CA THR A 144 -16.13 3.81 -4.08
C THR A 144 -15.37 4.83 -4.92
N VAL A 145 -15.88 5.21 -6.11
CA VAL A 145 -15.20 6.16 -7.00
C VAL A 145 -15.63 7.62 -6.73
N PRO A 146 -14.74 8.60 -6.94
CA PRO A 146 -15.11 10.01 -6.94
C PRO A 146 -16.20 10.34 -7.98
N ILE A 147 -17.10 11.28 -7.65
CA ILE A 147 -18.17 11.74 -8.56
C ILE A 147 -17.66 12.13 -9.95
N PRO A 148 -16.51 12.82 -10.14
CA PRO A 148 -16.00 13.11 -11.48
C PRO A 148 -15.73 11.86 -12.32
N GLN A 149 -15.24 10.78 -11.71
CA GLN A 149 -15.03 9.50 -12.42
C GLN A 149 -16.36 8.82 -12.74
N LEU A 150 -17.34 8.90 -11.83
CA LEU A 150 -18.70 8.42 -12.09
C LEU A 150 -19.31 9.14 -13.31
N ILE A 151 -19.16 10.46 -13.40
CA ILE A 151 -19.68 11.26 -14.51
C ILE A 151 -19.00 10.83 -15.81
N ALA A 152 -17.67 10.71 -15.82
CA ALA A 152 -16.92 10.27 -17.00
C ALA A 152 -17.36 8.88 -17.51
N GLU A 153 -17.73 7.97 -16.60
CA GLU A 153 -18.27 6.65 -16.99
C GLU A 153 -19.73 6.74 -17.47
N ILE A 154 -20.55 7.60 -16.88
CA ILE A 154 -21.94 7.83 -17.31
C ILE A 154 -21.98 8.46 -18.71
N GLU A 155 -21.04 9.34 -19.05
CA GLU A 155 -20.93 9.95 -20.38
C GLU A 155 -20.67 8.92 -21.50
N LYS A 156 -20.15 7.74 -21.15
CA LYS A 156 -19.98 6.60 -22.08
C LYS A 156 -21.26 5.79 -22.28
N CYS A 157 -22.31 6.07 -21.50
CA CYS A 157 -23.54 5.28 -21.45
C CYS A 157 -24.76 6.04 -22.02
N ALA A 158 -25.64 5.30 -22.67
CA ALA A 158 -27.02 5.69 -22.96
C ALA A 158 -27.95 5.35 -21.79
N VAL A 159 -28.93 6.19 -21.52
CA VAL A 159 -29.99 5.89 -20.57
C VAL A 159 -31.16 5.25 -21.31
N LEU A 160 -31.47 3.99 -21.00
CA LEU A 160 -32.55 3.24 -21.64
C LEU A 160 -33.51 2.67 -20.58
N CYS A 161 -34.79 2.52 -20.93
CA CYS A 161 -35.70 1.73 -20.09
C CYS A 161 -35.37 0.24 -20.25
N SER A 162 -35.72 -0.57 -19.24
CA SER A 162 -35.36 -2.00 -19.24
C SER A 162 -35.96 -2.81 -20.40
N ASN A 163 -37.01 -2.31 -21.07
CA ASN A 163 -37.56 -2.96 -22.26
C ASN A 163 -36.72 -2.65 -23.50
N CYS A 164 -36.53 -1.37 -23.81
CA CYS A 164 -35.68 -0.95 -24.93
C CYS A 164 -34.24 -1.45 -24.78
N HIS A 165 -33.71 -1.51 -23.55
CA HIS A 165 -32.40 -2.08 -23.29
C HIS A 165 -32.33 -3.57 -23.65
N ARG A 166 -33.38 -4.35 -23.36
CA ARG A 166 -33.46 -5.77 -23.69
C ARG A 166 -33.63 -6.01 -25.18
N GLU A 167 -34.49 -5.24 -25.84
CA GLU A 167 -34.68 -5.30 -27.30
C GLU A 167 -33.38 -5.00 -28.04
N LEU A 168 -32.56 -4.06 -27.54
CA LEU A 168 -31.27 -3.74 -28.13
C LEU A 168 -30.25 -4.91 -28.03
N HIS A 169 -30.23 -5.63 -26.91
CA HIS A 169 -29.37 -6.81 -26.75
C HIS A 169 -29.89 -8.05 -27.49
N HIS A 170 -31.20 -8.11 -27.73
CA HIS A 170 -31.89 -9.26 -28.31
C HIS A 170 -32.87 -8.82 -29.40
N PRO A 171 -32.36 -8.35 -30.55
CA PRO A 171 -33.21 -8.03 -31.69
C PRO A 171 -33.87 -9.31 -32.24
N LEU A 172 -35.09 -9.15 -32.78
CA LEU A 172 -35.83 -10.20 -33.47
C LEU A 172 -35.19 -10.57 -34.82
#